data_AF-A0A7Y9T1E2-F1
#
_entry.id   AF-A0A7Y9T1E2-F1
#
_cell.length_a   1.000
_cell.length_b   1.000
_cell.length_c   1.000
_cell.angle_alpha   90.00
_cell.angle_beta   90.00
_cell.angle_gamma   90.00
#
_symmetry.space_group_name_H-M   'P 1'
#
loop_
_entity.id
_entity.type
_entity.pdbx_description
1 polymer ?
#
loop_
_entity_poly.entity_id
_entity_poly.type
_entity_poly.pdbx_seq_one_letter_code
_entity_poly.pdbx_strand_id
1 'polypeptide(L)'
;MAKLHPVESKGVMTVALNHLVPQKDALELEPAEMWSLMGGLEGVQRMRENARILVALASYVERWNFDEGIIIAERMRRDGLQLRRAVTQIMLATFFGRQQMRIPFYLHEVASSYYLMRQRLLVLYETNHAGLYSRLAEAL
;
A
#
# COMPACT_ATOMS: atom_id res chain seq x y z
N MET A 1 -21.09 -4.71 -0.38
CA MET A 1 -20.00 -5.38 -1.12
C MET A 1 -18.75 -4.52 -1.01
N ALA A 2 -17.60 -5.09 -0.65
CA ALA A 2 -16.35 -4.33 -0.58
C ALA A 2 -15.83 -4.07 -2.01
N LYS A 3 -15.45 -2.83 -2.32
CA LYS A 3 -14.94 -2.42 -3.64
C LYS A 3 -13.63 -1.66 -3.44
N LEU A 4 -12.65 -1.88 -4.32
CA LEU A 4 -11.43 -1.09 -4.34
C LEU A 4 -11.75 0.34 -4.77
N HIS A 5 -11.22 1.29 -4.00
CA HIS A 5 -11.28 2.70 -4.33
C HIS A 5 -10.10 3.08 -5.24
N PRO A 6 -10.29 3.98 -6.23
CA PRO A 6 -9.20 4.41 -7.09
C PRO A 6 -8.15 5.18 -6.29
N VAL A 7 -6.88 4.89 -6.55
CA VAL A 7 -5.70 5.50 -5.94
C VAL A 7 -4.72 5.87 -7.05
N GLU A 8 -3.95 6.94 -6.87
CA GLU A 8 -2.93 7.42 -7.82
C GLU A 8 -1.73 6.45 -7.92
N SER A 9 -1.91 5.36 -8.68
CA SER A 9 -0.96 4.25 -8.76
C SER A 9 0.48 4.66 -9.07
N LYS A 10 0.67 5.60 -10.00
CA LYS A 10 2.01 6.11 -10.36
C LYS A 10 2.64 6.89 -9.21
N GLY A 11 1.87 7.80 -8.59
CA GLY A 11 2.37 8.60 -7.46
C GLY A 11 2.74 7.74 -6.27
N VAL A 12 1.88 6.78 -5.90
CA VAL A 12 2.19 5.82 -4.83
C VAL A 12 3.44 5.00 -5.13
N MET A 13 3.59 4.52 -6.37
CA MET A 13 4.80 3.81 -6.79
C MET A 13 6.05 4.68 -6.65
N THR A 14 6.01 5.94 -7.09
CA THR A 14 7.13 6.88 -6.94
C THR A 14 7.54 7.05 -5.49
N VAL A 15 6.59 7.35 -4.59
CA VAL A 15 6.87 7.53 -3.15
C VAL A 15 7.36 6.23 -2.50
N ALA A 16 6.79 5.09 -2.90
CA ALA A 16 7.18 3.77 -2.41
C ALA A 16 8.60 3.41 -2.81
N LEU A 17 8.96 3.58 -4.08
CA LEU A 17 10.29 3.23 -4.58
C LEU A 17 11.37 4.15 -4.05
N ASN A 18 11.06 5.44 -3.85
CA ASN A 18 11.95 6.37 -3.17
C ASN A 18 12.29 5.91 -1.73
N HIS A 19 11.34 5.25 -1.05
CA HIS A 19 11.59 4.65 0.28
C HIS A 19 12.32 3.30 0.23
N LEU A 20 11.91 2.42 -0.68
CA LEU A 20 12.33 1.01 -0.71
C LEU A 20 13.69 0.81 -1.39
N VAL A 21 14.06 1.69 -2.32
CA VAL A 21 15.30 1.60 -3.08
C VAL A 21 16.24 2.68 -2.56
N PRO A 22 17.35 2.32 -1.88
CA PRO A 22 18.34 3.29 -1.47
C PRO A 22 18.97 3.94 -2.71
N GLN A 23 18.63 5.21 -2.96
CA GLN A 23 19.21 6.01 -4.02
C GLN A 23 20.01 7.16 -3.40
N LYS A 24 21.07 7.62 -4.08
CA LYS A 24 21.87 8.76 -3.62
C LYS A 24 21.01 10.02 -3.43
N ASP A 25 19.95 10.11 -4.23
CA ASP A 25 19.05 11.26 -4.30
C ASP A 25 17.69 10.97 -3.62
N ALA A 26 17.62 9.94 -2.76
CA ALA A 26 16.38 9.54 -2.09
C ALA A 26 15.74 10.66 -1.24
N LEU A 27 16.51 11.70 -0.89
CA LEU A 27 16.02 12.87 -0.15
C LEU A 27 15.43 13.98 -1.05
N GLU A 28 15.45 13.85 -2.38
CA GLU A 28 14.97 14.89 -3.29
C GLU A 28 13.44 15.02 -3.30
N LEU A 29 12.72 13.97 -2.91
CA LEU A 29 11.27 13.99 -2.95
C LEU A 29 10.73 14.76 -1.73
N GLU A 30 10.27 15.98 -1.96
CA GLU A 30 9.80 16.87 -0.90
C GLU A 30 8.48 16.38 -0.26
N PRO A 31 8.25 16.58 1.04
CA PRO A 31 7.03 16.12 1.73
C PRO A 31 5.72 16.59 1.12
N ALA A 32 5.67 17.82 0.63
CA ALA A 32 4.48 18.36 -0.03
C ALA A 32 4.22 17.67 -1.37
N GLU A 33 5.27 17.32 -2.11
CA GLU A 33 5.17 16.57 -3.35
C GLU A 33 4.71 15.13 -3.08
N MET A 34 5.28 14.46 -2.09
CA MET A 34 4.80 13.15 -1.63
C MET A 34 3.32 13.18 -1.30
N TRP A 35 2.88 14.17 -0.52
CA TRP A 35 1.48 14.32 -0.13
C TRP A 35 0.57 14.45 -1.35
N SER A 36 0.96 15.26 -2.34
CA SER A 36 0.24 15.45 -3.59
C SER A 36 0.18 14.16 -4.43
N LEU A 37 1.33 13.50 -4.62
CA LEU A 37 1.43 12.23 -5.37
C LEU A 37 0.58 11.11 -4.75
N MET A 38 0.41 11.15 -3.44
CA MET A 38 -0.40 10.17 -2.69
C MET A 38 -1.89 10.49 -2.71
N GLY A 39 -2.33 11.58 -3.35
CA GLY A 39 -3.73 12.03 -3.39
C GLY A 39 -4.20 12.67 -2.09
N GLY A 40 -3.27 13.20 -1.29
CA GLY A 40 -3.56 13.82 0.00
C GLY A 40 -4.22 12.88 1.01
N LEU A 41 -5.01 13.46 1.92
CA LEU A 41 -5.64 12.71 3.01
C LEU A 41 -6.62 11.65 2.49
N GLU A 42 -7.37 11.99 1.44
CA GLU A 42 -8.34 11.07 0.84
C GLU A 42 -7.64 9.85 0.23
N GLY A 43 -6.57 10.07 -0.55
CA GLY A 43 -5.80 8.95 -1.12
C GLY A 43 -5.23 8.02 -0.05
N VAL A 44 -4.67 8.58 1.03
CA VAL A 44 -4.17 7.82 2.18
C VAL A 44 -5.28 7.01 2.87
N GLN A 45 -6.50 7.57 3.00
CA GLN A 45 -7.64 6.83 3.55
C GLN A 45 -8.12 5.71 2.62
N ARG A 46 -8.21 5.96 1.31
CA ARG A 46 -8.55 4.93 0.31
C ARG A 46 -7.55 3.79 0.33
N MET A 47 -6.25 4.06 0.47
CA MET A 47 -5.22 3.02 0.63
C MET A 47 -5.47 2.16 1.88
N ARG A 48 -5.87 2.77 2.99
CA ARG A 48 -6.23 2.04 4.23
C ARG A 48 -7.45 1.13 4.06
N GLU A 49 -8.45 1.57 3.31
CA GLU A 49 -9.64 0.79 3.02
C GLU A 49 -9.32 -0.37 2.07
N ASN A 50 -8.61 -0.08 0.98
CA ASN A 50 -8.15 -1.06 0.01
C ASN A 50 -7.26 -2.11 0.67
N ALA A 51 -6.37 -1.74 1.58
CA ALA A 51 -5.48 -2.68 2.28
C ALA A 51 -6.24 -3.83 2.96
N ARG A 52 -7.45 -3.57 3.49
CA ARG A 52 -8.31 -4.63 4.06
C ARG A 52 -8.78 -5.62 3.01
N ILE A 53 -9.16 -5.10 1.83
CA ILE A 53 -9.59 -5.91 0.69
C ILE A 53 -8.41 -6.74 0.17
N LEU A 54 -7.23 -6.14 0.01
CA LEU A 54 -6.03 -6.83 -0.46
C LEU A 54 -5.64 -8.00 0.47
N VAL A 55 -5.70 -7.80 1.79
CA VAL A 55 -5.46 -8.88 2.76
C VAL A 55 -6.51 -10.00 2.63
N ALA A 56 -7.78 -9.64 2.49
CA ALA A 56 -8.84 -10.63 2.31
C ALA A 56 -8.68 -11.44 1.02
N LEU A 57 -8.27 -10.79 -0.08
CA LEU A 57 -7.97 -11.44 -1.35
C LEU A 57 -6.77 -12.39 -1.23
N ALA A 58 -5.73 -12.00 -0.48
CA ALA A 58 -4.58 -12.86 -0.24
C ALA A 58 -4.95 -14.11 0.57
N SER A 59 -5.74 -13.95 1.64
CA SER A 59 -6.22 -15.09 2.43
C SER A 59 -7.17 -16.01 1.66
N TYR A 60 -7.84 -15.52 0.61
CA TYR A 60 -8.64 -16.38 -0.26
C TYR A 60 -7.78 -17.34 -1.09
N VAL A 61 -6.57 -16.92 -1.48
CA VAL A 61 -5.64 -17.74 -2.27
C VAL A 61 -5.02 -18.89 -1.46
N GLU A 62 -5.04 -18.84 -0.12
CA GLU A 62 -4.65 -19.97 0.74
C GLU A 62 -5.38 -21.28 0.37
N ARG A 63 -6.55 -21.18 -0.30
CA ARG A 63 -7.34 -22.33 -0.79
C ARG A 63 -6.75 -22.99 -2.05
N TRP A 64 -5.89 -22.31 -2.80
CA TRP A 64 -5.34 -22.79 -4.08
C TRP A 64 -3.91 -23.29 -3.96
N ASN A 65 -3.11 -22.69 -3.06
CA ASN A 65 -1.74 -23.09 -2.76
C ASN A 65 -1.43 -22.74 -1.31
N PHE A 66 -1.38 -23.76 -0.45
CA PHE A 66 -1.38 -23.59 1.00
C PHE A 66 -0.09 -22.95 1.51
N ASP A 67 1.08 -23.43 1.07
CA ASP A 67 2.36 -23.01 1.65
C ASP A 67 2.74 -21.57 1.26
N GLU A 68 2.73 -21.27 -0.04
CA GLU A 68 3.05 -19.93 -0.54
C GLU A 68 1.95 -18.91 -0.20
N GLY A 69 0.68 -19.34 -0.27
CA GLY A 69 -0.48 -18.53 0.05
C GLY A 69 -0.47 -18.05 1.51
N ILE A 70 -0.15 -18.93 2.46
CA ILE A 70 -0.06 -18.56 3.88
C ILE A 70 1.06 -17.54 4.12
N ILE A 71 2.25 -17.78 3.56
CA ILE A 71 3.41 -16.90 3.76
C ILE A 71 3.11 -15.50 3.20
N ILE A 72 2.59 -15.42 1.98
CA ILE A 72 2.27 -14.14 1.33
C ILE A 72 1.12 -13.44 2.06
N ALA A 73 0.06 -14.15 2.42
CA ALA A 73 -1.06 -13.58 3.16
C ALA A 73 -0.62 -13.00 4.51
N GLU A 74 0.23 -13.72 5.26
CA GLU A 74 0.76 -13.23 6.53
C GLU A 74 1.65 -11.98 6.34
N ARG A 75 2.49 -11.97 5.30
CA ARG A 75 3.28 -10.78 4.96
C ARG A 75 2.39 -9.58 4.64
N MET A 76 1.32 -9.80 3.89
CA MET A 76 0.33 -8.76 3.58
C MET A 76 -0.45 -8.28 4.80
N ARG A 77 -0.76 -9.16 5.77
CA ARG A 77 -1.37 -8.75 7.06
C ARG A 77 -0.46 -7.79 7.82
N ARG A 78 0.85 -8.07 7.86
CA ARG A 78 1.84 -7.22 8.53
C ARG A 78 1.97 -5.85 7.86
N ASP A 79 2.10 -5.83 6.53
CA ASP A 79 2.10 -4.58 5.77
C ASP A 79 0.80 -3.78 5.99
N GLY A 80 -0.35 -4.46 5.99
CA GLY A 80 -1.64 -3.82 6.25
C GLY A 80 -1.74 -3.21 7.66
N LEU A 81 -1.12 -3.84 8.66
CA LEU A 81 -1.04 -3.29 10.01
C LEU A 81 -0.11 -2.07 10.08
N GLN A 82 1.05 -2.13 9.43
CA GLN A 82 1.99 -1.01 9.33
C GLN A 82 1.33 0.19 8.63
N LEU A 83 0.72 -0.04 7.47
CA LEU A 83 -0.04 0.97 6.73
C LEU A 83 -1.10 1.61 7.63
N ARG A 84 -1.93 0.81 8.32
CA ARG A 84 -2.98 1.34 9.21
C ARG A 84 -2.42 2.20 10.33
N ARG A 85 -1.29 1.81 10.92
CA ARG A 85 -0.61 2.59 11.97
C ARG A 85 -0.11 3.91 11.40
N ALA A 86 0.58 3.89 10.27
CA ALA A 86 1.08 5.09 9.60
C ALA A 86 -0.04 6.06 9.21
N VAL A 87 -1.14 5.57 8.61
CA VAL A 87 -2.34 6.40 8.33
C VAL A 87 -2.91 7.02 9.61
N THR A 88 -2.96 6.26 10.70
CA THR A 88 -3.46 6.78 11.99
C THR A 88 -2.57 7.92 12.49
N GLN A 89 -1.25 7.80 12.37
CA GLN A 89 -0.32 8.86 12.77
C GLN A 89 -0.45 10.11 11.87
N ILE A 90 -0.63 9.92 10.56
CA ILE A 90 -0.92 11.04 9.64
C ILE A 90 -2.18 11.77 10.08
N MET A 91 -3.28 11.07 10.30
CA MET A 91 -4.54 11.70 10.72
C MET A 91 -4.40 12.47 12.04
N LEU A 92 -3.70 11.91 13.03
CA LEU A 92 -3.44 12.58 14.30
C LEU A 92 -2.59 13.85 14.09
N ALA A 93 -1.53 13.76 13.28
CA ALA A 93 -0.66 14.90 13.00
C ALA A 93 -1.41 16.02 12.26
N THR A 94 -2.23 15.68 11.27
CA THR A 94 -3.05 16.65 10.52
C THR A 94 -4.09 17.32 11.42
N PHE A 95 -4.73 16.56 12.32
CA PHE A 95 -5.79 17.10 13.19
C PHE A 95 -5.24 17.98 14.33
N PHE A 96 -4.14 17.58 14.97
CA PHE A 96 -3.59 18.29 16.12
C PHE A 96 -2.53 19.34 15.75
N GLY A 97 -2.17 19.48 14.46
CA GLY A 97 -1.16 20.43 14.00
C GLY A 97 0.25 20.23 14.58
N ARG A 98 0.50 19.06 15.19
CA ARG A 98 1.78 18.70 15.83
C ARG A 98 2.47 17.60 15.02
N GLN A 99 3.80 17.64 14.97
CA GLN A 99 4.68 16.64 14.33
C GLN A 99 4.79 16.69 12.78
N GLN A 100 4.85 17.88 12.17
CA GLN A 100 5.10 18.01 10.71
C GLN A 100 6.36 17.27 10.24
N MET A 101 7.43 17.25 11.06
CA MET A 101 8.68 16.53 10.73
C MET A 101 8.50 15.01 10.56
N ARG A 102 7.46 14.40 11.13
CA ARG A 102 7.26 12.94 11.09
C ARG A 102 6.33 12.48 9.97
N ILE A 103 5.51 13.38 9.43
CA ILE A 103 4.58 13.10 8.33
C ILE A 103 5.28 12.43 7.13
N PRO A 104 6.47 12.89 6.67
CA PRO A 104 7.17 12.27 5.53
C PRO A 104 7.42 10.77 5.73
N PHE A 105 7.87 10.39 6.93
CA PHE A 105 8.15 8.98 7.26
C PHE A 105 6.88 8.13 7.19
N TYR A 106 5.76 8.64 7.70
CA TYR A 106 4.49 7.92 7.61
C TYR A 106 3.97 7.85 6.18
N LEU A 107 4.22 8.86 5.33
CA LEU A 107 3.85 8.80 3.91
C LEU A 107 4.62 7.71 3.18
N HIS A 108 5.92 7.60 3.43
CA HIS A 108 6.72 6.49 2.90
C HIS A 108 6.23 5.12 3.39
N GLU A 109 5.93 4.98 4.69
CA GLU A 109 5.38 3.73 5.24
C GLU A 109 4.05 3.34 4.60
N VAL A 110 3.14 4.31 4.38
CA VAL A 110 1.87 4.06 3.68
C VAL A 110 2.13 3.64 2.24
N ALA A 111 2.94 4.40 1.51
CA ALA A 111 3.21 4.16 0.10
C ALA A 111 3.85 2.79 -0.12
N SER A 112 4.94 2.52 0.59
CA SER A 112 5.69 1.27 0.47
C SER A 112 4.87 0.05 0.87
N SER A 113 4.15 0.11 2.00
CA SER A 113 3.29 -1.00 2.43
C SER A 113 2.20 -1.26 1.39
N TYR A 114 1.52 -0.22 0.89
CA TYR A 114 0.46 -0.37 -0.09
C TYR A 114 0.98 -0.92 -1.42
N TYR A 115 2.09 -0.39 -1.90
CA TYR A 115 2.75 -0.85 -3.11
C TYR A 115 3.16 -2.32 -3.01
N LEU A 116 3.83 -2.72 -1.92
CA LEU A 116 4.25 -4.11 -1.71
C LEU A 116 3.08 -5.07 -1.60
N MET A 117 1.98 -4.66 -0.94
CA MET A 117 0.75 -5.45 -0.87
C MET A 117 0.17 -5.69 -2.28
N ARG A 118 0.14 -4.68 -3.15
CA ARG A 118 -0.32 -4.84 -4.54
C ARG A 118 0.57 -5.78 -5.33
N GLN A 119 1.89 -5.57 -5.29
CA GLN A 119 2.84 -6.39 -6.05
C GLN A 119 2.78 -7.86 -5.62
N ARG A 120 2.72 -8.14 -4.31
CA ARG A 120 2.63 -9.51 -3.81
C ARG A 120 1.32 -10.18 -4.20
N LEU A 121 0.20 -9.44 -4.20
CA LEU A 121 -1.08 -9.99 -4.63
C LEU A 121 -1.08 -10.31 -6.12
N LEU A 122 -0.49 -9.45 -6.96
CA LEU A 122 -0.34 -9.70 -8.39
C LEU A 122 0.48 -10.96 -8.66
N VAL A 123 1.66 -11.07 -8.04
CA VAL A 123 2.52 -12.27 -8.14
C VAL A 123 1.77 -13.53 -7.68
N LEU A 124 1.04 -13.44 -6.55
CA LEU A 124 0.27 -14.55 -6.02
C LEU A 124 -0.83 -15.04 -6.99
N TYR A 125 -1.49 -14.12 -7.70
CA TYR A 125 -2.53 -14.46 -8.68
C TYR A 125 -1.95 -14.91 -10.03
N GLU A 126 -0.80 -14.37 -10.44
CA GLU A 126 -0.09 -14.79 -11.65
C GLU A 126 0.32 -16.27 -11.54
N THR A 127 0.91 -16.65 -10.41
CA THR A 127 1.38 -18.02 -10.16
C THR A 127 0.25 -19.03 -9.98
N ASN A 128 -0.86 -18.65 -9.34
CA ASN A 128 -1.90 -19.60 -8.92
C ASN A 128 -3.19 -19.55 -9.78
N HIS A 129 -3.49 -18.43 -10.44
CA HIS A 129 -4.72 -18.30 -11.23
C HIS A 129 -4.68 -17.20 -12.31
N ALA A 130 -3.97 -17.47 -13.41
CA ALA A 130 -3.80 -16.54 -14.54
C ALA A 130 -5.12 -15.98 -15.13
N GLY A 131 -6.23 -16.71 -15.04
CA GLY A 131 -7.55 -16.26 -15.51
C GLY A 131 -8.15 -15.11 -14.68
N LEU A 132 -7.79 -14.97 -13.41
CA LEU A 132 -8.21 -13.85 -12.55
C LEU A 132 -7.16 -12.74 -12.46
N TYR A 133 -5.91 -13.04 -12.83
CA TYR A 133 -4.81 -12.09 -12.83
C TYR A 133 -5.12 -10.82 -13.64
N SER A 134 -5.61 -10.95 -14.88
CA SER A 134 -5.89 -9.81 -15.75
C SER A 134 -6.91 -8.84 -15.13
N ARG A 135 -8.00 -9.38 -14.59
CA ARG A 135 -9.04 -8.60 -13.91
C ARG A 135 -8.52 -7.92 -12.65
N LEU A 136 -7.65 -8.59 -11.90
CA LEU A 136 -7.03 -8.00 -10.71
C LEU A 136 -6.05 -6.89 -11.09
N ALA A 137 -5.22 -7.08 -12.11
CA ALA A 137 -4.28 -6.09 -12.60
C ALA A 137 -4.96 -4.82 -13.12
N GLU A 138 -6.12 -4.96 -13.78
CA GLU A 138 -6.94 -3.81 -14.20
C GLU A 138 -7.56 -3.05 -13.01
N ALA A 139 -7.82 -3.74 -11.90
CA ALA A 139 -8.49 -3.16 -10.73
C ALA A 139 -7.52 -2.48 -9.73
N LEU A 140 -6.21 -2.73 -9.84
CA LEU A 140 -5.17 -2.23 -8.92
C LEU A 140 -4.38 -1.09 -9.53
#